data_AF-A0A925E5H6-F1
#
_entry.id   AF-A0A925E5H6-F1
#
_cell.length_a   1.000
_cell.length_b   1.000
_cell.length_c   1.000
_cell.angle_alpha   90.00
_cell.angle_beta   90.00
_cell.angle_gamma   90.00
#
_symmetry.space_group_name_H-M   'P 1'
#
loop_
_entity.id
_entity.type
_entity.pdbx_description
1 polymer ?
#
loop_
_entity_poly.entity_id
_entity_poly.type
_entity_poly.pdbx_seq_one_letter_code
_entity_poly.pdbx_strand_id
1 'polypeptide(L)'
;HTLGVDGGYTQTDVTQAARILTGWSLNPEVEYNVKAKRRPNEKRLNQMGFVLEDDFLFAANKHDRGDKKVLGVSFPAGGGYEEGLKLIHLLATHTSTAKFISRKLAIRFVSDNPPQSLIDKMAKTFLEKEGSIKEVLVTMVNAPEFWEKNTLREKTKSPFELAISSVRSINAKVEAPYQLYTWMTKMGQKIYSYQAPTGFPDKGQYWINTGSLLNRMNFGLALASGRIPGIRIDLLAINQNHEPESAEDALKTYSRLLMPERDVEQTIKRLTPMLNDPELVKKVDEAAGKTEVAKAAMKDDEDMIEDGKMMDDTQPKKKAGANVSKNSNPKKDKAGQLQYAAGNNSMLAQVVGIIIGSPEFQRK
;
A
#
# COMPACT_ATOMS: atom_id res chain seq x y z
N HIS A 1 -16.72 2.10 -1.97
CA HIS A 1 -18.03 1.80 -1.35
C HIS A 1 -17.87 0.75 -0.28
N THR A 2 -18.40 1.00 0.92
CA THR A 2 -18.24 0.14 2.11
C THR A 2 -18.87 -1.24 1.95
N LEU A 3 -19.95 -1.34 1.17
CA LEU A 3 -20.67 -2.57 0.87
C LEU A 3 -19.98 -3.48 -0.17
N GLY A 4 -18.95 -2.98 -0.86
CA GLY A 4 -18.39 -3.63 -2.06
C GLY A 4 -19.27 -3.43 -3.30
N VAL A 5 -18.71 -3.65 -4.50
CA VAL A 5 -19.43 -3.49 -5.78
C VAL A 5 -20.61 -4.49 -5.89
N ASP A 6 -20.43 -5.70 -5.37
CA ASP A 6 -21.46 -6.75 -5.34
C ASP A 6 -22.34 -6.68 -4.08
N GLY A 7 -22.46 -5.48 -3.49
CA GLY A 7 -23.11 -5.27 -2.18
C GLY A 7 -24.63 -5.47 -2.17
N GLY A 8 -25.24 -5.68 -3.34
CA GLY A 8 -26.70 -5.88 -3.50
C GLY A 8 -27.52 -4.60 -3.51
N TYR A 9 -26.89 -3.43 -3.65
CA TYR A 9 -27.58 -2.15 -3.76
C TYR A 9 -27.89 -1.81 -5.22
N THR A 10 -28.93 -1.00 -5.42
CA THR A 10 -29.34 -0.50 -6.73
C THR A 10 -28.91 0.95 -6.96
N GLN A 11 -28.97 1.41 -8.21
CA GLN A 11 -28.78 2.85 -8.52
C GLN A 11 -29.78 3.74 -7.77
N THR A 12 -30.99 3.23 -7.51
CA THR A 12 -31.99 3.92 -6.70
C THR A 12 -31.49 4.10 -5.26
N ASP A 13 -30.91 3.06 -4.65
CA ASP A 13 -30.34 3.16 -3.30
C ASP A 13 -29.21 4.21 -3.25
N VAL A 14 -28.35 4.27 -4.27
CA VAL A 14 -27.28 5.28 -4.37
C VAL A 14 -27.87 6.69 -4.42
N THR A 15 -28.90 6.89 -5.24
CA THR A 15 -29.56 8.20 -5.39
C THR A 15 -30.26 8.61 -4.10
N GLN A 16 -30.96 7.68 -3.44
CA GLN A 16 -31.65 7.93 -2.17
C GLN A 16 -30.67 8.18 -1.01
N ALA A 17 -29.55 7.46 -0.97
CA ALA A 17 -28.46 7.72 -0.02
C ALA A 17 -27.83 9.11 -0.26
N ALA A 18 -27.64 9.52 -1.51
CA ALA A 18 -27.16 10.87 -1.84
C ALA A 18 -28.15 11.95 -1.35
N ARG A 19 -29.47 11.72 -1.49
CA ARG A 19 -30.50 12.60 -0.93
C ARG A 19 -30.39 12.72 0.59
N ILE A 20 -30.16 11.61 1.31
CA ILE A 20 -29.94 11.63 2.78
C ILE A 20 -28.73 12.49 3.15
N LEU A 21 -27.63 12.41 2.38
CA LEU A 21 -26.39 13.13 2.67
C LEU A 21 -26.41 14.60 2.23
N THR A 22 -27.48 15.08 1.60
CA THR A 22 -27.61 16.52 1.30
C THR A 22 -27.56 17.35 2.57
N GLY A 23 -26.89 18.50 2.51
CA GLY A 23 -26.66 19.36 3.67
C GLY A 23 -25.45 18.95 4.54
N TRP A 24 -24.88 17.76 4.39
CA TRP A 24 -23.61 17.39 5.05
C TRP A 24 -22.44 18.05 4.32
N SER A 25 -21.61 18.80 5.05
CA SER A 25 -20.52 19.58 4.50
C SER A 25 -19.40 19.79 5.52
N LEU A 26 -18.28 20.34 5.06
CA LEU A 26 -17.22 20.82 5.95
C LEU A 26 -17.56 22.22 6.43
N ASN A 27 -17.13 22.54 7.65
CA ASN A 27 -17.21 23.86 8.21
C ASN A 27 -16.29 24.82 7.42
N PRO A 28 -16.83 25.84 6.73
CA PRO A 28 -16.03 26.69 5.84
C PRO A 28 -14.94 27.51 6.57
N GLU A 29 -15.08 27.72 7.87
CA GLU A 29 -14.07 28.40 8.69
C GLU A 29 -12.81 27.55 8.84
N VAL A 30 -12.97 26.22 8.95
CA VAL A 30 -11.87 25.27 9.10
C VAL A 30 -11.29 24.94 7.73
N GLU A 31 -12.15 24.67 6.75
CA GLU A 31 -11.72 24.27 5.40
C GLU A 31 -10.99 25.38 4.64
N TYR A 32 -11.53 26.62 4.67
CA TYR A 32 -11.00 27.73 3.88
C TYR A 32 -10.22 28.77 4.71
N ASN A 33 -10.09 28.56 6.03
CA ASN A 33 -9.52 29.55 6.96
C ASN A 33 -10.18 30.94 6.87
N VAL A 34 -11.48 30.96 6.55
CA VAL A 34 -12.27 32.20 6.39
C VAL A 34 -13.14 32.40 7.62
N LYS A 35 -12.77 33.34 8.51
CA LYS A 35 -13.61 33.73 9.65
C LYS A 35 -14.94 34.33 9.16
N ALA A 36 -16.06 33.73 9.55
CA ALA A 36 -17.36 34.27 9.25
C ALA A 36 -17.56 35.56 10.06
N LYS A 37 -17.86 36.66 9.36
CA LYS A 37 -18.04 37.98 9.97
C LYS A 37 -19.19 38.03 10.99
N ARG A 38 -20.20 37.17 10.84
CA ARG A 38 -21.38 37.05 11.71
C ARG A 38 -21.93 35.62 11.67
N ARG A 39 -21.49 34.76 12.58
CA ARG A 39 -22.15 33.45 12.82
C ARG A 39 -23.25 33.62 13.87
N PRO A 40 -24.48 33.12 13.61
CA PRO A 40 -25.46 32.93 14.67
C PRO A 40 -24.83 32.11 15.80
N ASN A 41 -25.22 32.39 17.05
CA ASN A 41 -24.78 31.54 18.15
C ASN A 41 -25.31 30.10 17.99
N GLU A 42 -24.66 29.15 18.64
CA GLU A 42 -24.96 27.73 18.56
C GLU A 42 -26.44 27.40 18.82
N LYS A 43 -27.04 28.05 19.83
CA LYS A 43 -28.48 27.90 20.13
C LYS A 43 -29.38 28.25 18.94
N ARG A 44 -29.06 29.33 18.22
CA ARG A 44 -29.82 29.75 17.04
C ARG A 44 -29.55 28.86 15.84
N LEU A 45 -28.34 28.34 15.68
CA LEU A 45 -28.02 27.33 14.66
C LEU A 45 -28.83 26.05 14.88
N ASN A 46 -28.86 25.54 16.12
CA ASN A 46 -29.61 24.34 16.48
C ASN A 46 -31.13 24.54 16.26
N GLN A 47 -31.67 25.72 16.60
CA GLN A 47 -33.07 26.06 16.31
C GLN A 47 -33.39 26.09 14.81
N MET A 48 -32.40 26.43 13.98
CA MET A 48 -32.51 26.40 12.52
C MET A 48 -32.25 25.00 11.93
N GLY A 49 -32.00 23.99 12.78
CA GLY A 49 -31.71 22.61 12.40
C GLY A 49 -30.28 22.37 11.94
N PHE A 50 -29.38 23.33 12.12
CA PHE A 50 -27.96 23.15 11.81
C PHE A 50 -27.30 22.33 12.92
N VAL A 51 -26.32 21.50 12.52
CA VAL A 51 -25.42 20.82 13.47
C VAL A 51 -24.00 21.23 13.10
N LEU A 52 -23.23 21.68 14.09
CA LEU A 52 -21.85 22.11 13.90
C LEU A 52 -20.99 21.39 14.94
N GLU A 53 -20.09 20.54 14.47
CA GLU A 53 -19.18 19.75 15.31
C GLU A 53 -17.79 19.84 14.69
N ASP A 54 -16.86 20.57 15.32
CA ASP A 54 -15.50 20.81 14.83
C ASP A 54 -15.43 21.27 13.34
N ASP A 55 -14.98 20.39 12.45
CA ASP A 55 -14.84 20.58 11.01
C ASP A 55 -16.07 20.13 10.22
N PHE A 56 -17.08 19.57 10.87
CA PHE A 56 -18.32 19.11 10.28
C PHE A 56 -19.45 20.13 10.41
N LEU A 57 -20.25 20.26 9.35
CA LEU A 57 -21.44 21.09 9.28
C LEU A 57 -22.59 20.34 8.62
N PHE A 58 -23.71 20.19 9.32
CA PHE A 58 -25.01 19.91 8.72
C PHE A 58 -25.79 21.19 8.50
N ALA A 59 -26.11 21.49 7.24
CA ALA A 59 -26.91 22.62 6.83
C ALA A 59 -28.34 22.18 6.47
N ALA A 60 -29.26 22.27 7.45
CA ALA A 60 -30.66 21.85 7.27
C ALA A 60 -31.38 22.54 6.11
N ASN A 61 -31.00 23.76 5.76
CA ASN A 61 -31.58 24.50 4.63
C ASN A 61 -31.13 23.98 3.25
N LYS A 62 -30.10 23.13 3.20
CA LYS A 62 -29.61 22.47 1.98
C LYS A 62 -29.95 20.97 1.95
N HIS A 63 -30.70 20.48 2.93
CA HIS A 63 -31.07 19.08 3.04
C HIS A 63 -32.42 18.81 2.36
N ASP A 64 -32.49 17.73 1.59
CA ASP A 64 -33.73 17.20 1.02
C ASP A 64 -34.57 16.57 2.13
N ARG A 65 -35.74 17.16 2.42
CA ARG A 65 -36.64 16.72 3.50
C ARG A 65 -37.72 15.74 3.03
N GLY A 66 -37.71 15.34 1.77
CA GLY A 66 -38.63 14.34 1.25
C GLY A 66 -38.39 12.97 1.89
N ASP A 67 -39.36 12.07 1.74
CA ASP A 67 -39.20 10.68 2.13
C ASP A 67 -38.16 9.98 1.23
N LYS A 68 -37.47 9.00 1.81
CA LYS A 68 -36.35 8.29 1.17
C LYS A 68 -36.40 6.83 1.56
N LYS A 69 -35.86 5.97 0.71
CA LYS A 69 -35.74 4.53 0.98
C LYS A 69 -34.40 4.02 0.49
N VAL A 70 -33.64 3.39 1.38
CA VAL A 70 -32.31 2.86 1.09
C VAL A 70 -32.21 1.44 1.64
N LEU A 71 -31.86 0.47 0.81
CA LEU A 71 -31.71 -0.95 1.17
C LEU A 71 -32.96 -1.51 1.87
N GLY A 72 -34.14 -1.10 1.41
CA GLY A 72 -35.42 -1.51 2.01
C GLY A 72 -35.83 -0.71 3.26
N VAL A 73 -34.93 0.08 3.86
CA VAL A 73 -35.19 0.90 5.06
C VAL A 73 -35.78 2.25 4.66
N SER A 74 -36.93 2.58 5.24
CA SER A 74 -37.62 3.86 5.02
C SER A 74 -37.11 4.96 5.96
N PHE A 75 -37.00 6.16 5.41
CA PHE A 75 -36.65 7.41 6.06
C PHE A 75 -37.84 8.38 5.83
N PRO A 76 -38.66 8.65 6.86
CA PRO A 76 -39.84 9.50 6.73
C PRO A 76 -39.49 10.93 6.34
N ALA A 77 -40.40 11.59 5.63
CA ALA A 77 -40.27 13.01 5.32
C ALA A 77 -40.13 13.86 6.61
N GLY A 78 -39.43 14.99 6.49
CA GLY A 78 -39.20 15.92 7.58
C GLY A 78 -37.96 15.61 8.44
N GLY A 79 -37.20 14.57 8.11
CA GLY A 79 -35.90 14.25 8.69
C GLY A 79 -34.82 15.30 8.43
N GLY A 80 -33.61 15.01 8.92
CA GLY A 80 -32.45 15.89 8.87
C GLY A 80 -31.16 15.14 9.20
N TYR A 81 -30.31 15.73 10.05
CA TYR A 81 -29.02 15.16 10.44
C TYR A 81 -29.08 13.67 10.86
N GLU A 82 -30.07 13.31 11.67
CA GLU A 82 -30.28 11.95 12.17
C GLU A 82 -30.45 10.89 11.08
N GLU A 83 -30.97 11.27 9.90
CA GLU A 83 -31.10 10.35 8.78
C GLU A 83 -29.73 9.89 8.27
N GLY A 84 -28.76 10.81 8.24
CA GLY A 84 -27.39 10.51 7.84
C GLY A 84 -26.70 9.59 8.84
N LEU A 85 -26.86 9.83 10.15
CA LEU A 85 -26.35 8.92 11.18
C LEU A 85 -26.96 7.53 11.06
N LYS A 86 -28.29 7.45 10.88
CA LYS A 86 -29.00 6.18 10.67
C LYS A 86 -28.52 5.46 9.40
N LEU A 87 -28.29 6.19 8.31
CA LEU A 87 -27.75 5.64 7.07
C LEU A 87 -26.32 5.10 7.28
N ILE A 88 -25.44 5.87 7.91
CA ILE A 88 -24.06 5.44 8.19
C ILE A 88 -24.06 4.18 9.04
N HIS A 89 -24.88 4.14 10.10
CA HIS A 89 -25.03 2.97 10.95
C HIS A 89 -25.52 1.76 10.15
N LEU A 90 -26.59 1.92 9.35
CA LEU A 90 -27.13 0.88 8.48
C LEU A 90 -26.07 0.30 7.54
N LEU A 91 -25.25 1.17 6.91
CA LEU A 91 -24.19 0.75 5.99
C LEU A 91 -23.03 0.07 6.73
N ALA A 92 -22.65 0.58 7.90
CA ALA A 92 -21.53 0.05 8.68
C ALA A 92 -21.84 -1.34 9.26
N THR A 93 -23.09 -1.60 9.66
CA THR A 93 -23.50 -2.89 10.24
C THR A 93 -24.04 -3.89 9.20
N HIS A 94 -24.04 -3.53 7.92
CA HIS A 94 -24.56 -4.40 6.88
C HIS A 94 -23.67 -5.64 6.68
N THR A 95 -24.28 -6.80 6.43
CA THR A 95 -23.57 -8.07 6.19
C THR A 95 -22.58 -7.97 5.02
N SER A 96 -22.93 -7.24 3.95
CA SER A 96 -22.02 -7.02 2.81
C SER A 96 -20.78 -6.22 3.23
N THR A 97 -20.91 -5.22 4.11
CA THR A 97 -19.77 -4.47 4.67
C THR A 97 -18.88 -5.39 5.50
N ALA A 98 -19.45 -6.18 6.39
CA ALA A 98 -18.71 -7.15 7.20
C ALA A 98 -17.91 -8.13 6.33
N LYS A 99 -18.54 -8.69 5.28
CA LYS A 99 -17.89 -9.60 4.32
C LYS A 99 -16.82 -8.89 3.50
N PHE A 100 -17.08 -7.66 3.04
CA PHE A 100 -16.16 -6.89 2.22
C PHE A 100 -14.88 -6.53 2.98
N ILE A 101 -15.01 -5.99 4.19
CA ILE A 101 -13.86 -5.66 5.05
C ILE A 101 -13.10 -6.92 5.45
N SER A 102 -13.81 -7.99 5.85
CA SER A 102 -13.18 -9.27 6.20
C SER A 102 -12.42 -9.87 5.03
N ARG A 103 -12.96 -9.82 3.81
CA ARG A 103 -12.28 -10.27 2.59
C ARG A 103 -11.02 -9.45 2.34
N LYS A 104 -11.06 -8.13 2.45
CA LYS A 104 -9.88 -7.27 2.28
C LYS A 104 -8.78 -7.60 3.29
N LEU A 105 -9.14 -7.78 4.57
CA LEU A 105 -8.19 -8.17 5.61
C LEU A 105 -7.61 -9.56 5.35
N ALA A 106 -8.44 -10.53 5.00
CA ALA A 106 -7.98 -11.88 4.66
C ALA A 106 -7.04 -11.85 3.44
N ILE A 107 -7.36 -11.08 2.39
CA ILE A 107 -6.46 -10.88 1.25
C ILE A 107 -5.13 -10.26 1.70
N ARG A 108 -5.17 -9.27 2.59
CA ARG A 108 -3.98 -8.54 3.05
C ARG A 108 -3.02 -9.42 3.86
N PHE A 109 -3.55 -10.31 4.68
CA PHE A 109 -2.77 -11.02 5.70
C PHE A 109 -2.61 -12.53 5.48
N VAL A 110 -3.48 -13.15 4.69
CA VAL A 110 -3.56 -14.61 4.56
C VAL A 110 -3.04 -15.05 3.20
N SER A 111 -3.84 -14.89 2.15
CA SER A 111 -3.48 -15.28 0.78
C SER A 111 -4.13 -14.36 -0.24
N ASP A 112 -3.74 -14.44 -1.52
CA ASP A 112 -4.39 -13.65 -2.58
C ASP A 112 -5.83 -14.12 -2.83
N ASN A 113 -6.13 -15.38 -2.52
CA ASN A 113 -7.43 -16.03 -2.68
C ASN A 113 -7.84 -16.74 -1.37
N PRO A 114 -8.20 -16.00 -0.31
CA PRO A 114 -8.51 -16.60 0.99
C PRO A 114 -9.79 -17.44 0.92
N PRO A 115 -9.86 -18.56 1.66
CA PRO A 115 -11.02 -19.44 1.65
C PRO A 115 -12.25 -18.72 2.19
N GLN A 116 -13.42 -19.01 1.61
CA GLN A 116 -14.68 -18.38 2.01
C GLN A 116 -15.04 -18.67 3.48
N SER A 117 -14.65 -19.84 4.00
CA SER A 117 -14.85 -20.21 5.41
C SER A 117 -14.21 -19.22 6.39
N LEU A 118 -13.00 -18.74 6.09
CA LEU A 118 -12.31 -17.74 6.90
C LEU A 118 -13.03 -16.40 6.85
N ILE A 119 -13.43 -15.96 5.66
CA ILE A 119 -14.15 -14.70 5.46
C ILE A 119 -15.47 -14.72 6.24
N ASP A 120 -16.19 -15.83 6.22
CA ASP A 120 -17.46 -15.97 6.94
C ASP A 120 -17.27 -15.95 8.46
N LYS A 121 -16.22 -16.60 9.00
CA LYS A 121 -15.85 -16.52 10.44
C LYS A 121 -15.53 -15.08 10.87
N MET A 122 -14.73 -14.37 10.07
CA MET A 122 -14.35 -12.98 10.31
C MET A 122 -15.56 -12.04 10.22
N ALA A 123 -16.41 -12.21 9.20
CA ALA A 123 -17.61 -11.40 9.01
C ALA A 123 -18.63 -11.61 10.13
N LYS A 124 -18.79 -12.85 10.61
CA LYS A 124 -19.60 -13.15 11.79
C LYS A 124 -19.10 -12.37 13.01
N THR A 125 -17.79 -12.42 13.28
CA THR A 125 -17.18 -11.67 14.39
C THR A 125 -17.35 -10.17 14.23
N PHE A 126 -17.20 -9.65 13.01
CA PHE A 126 -17.42 -8.24 12.71
C PHE A 126 -18.83 -7.80 13.14
N LEU A 127 -19.86 -8.59 12.81
CA LEU A 127 -21.25 -8.27 13.18
C LEU A 127 -21.50 -8.43 14.69
N GLU A 128 -21.00 -9.50 15.31
CA GLU A 128 -21.18 -9.78 16.74
C GLU A 128 -20.43 -8.79 17.65
N LYS A 129 -19.35 -8.18 17.14
CA LYS A 129 -18.48 -7.26 17.88
C LYS A 129 -18.58 -5.82 17.35
N GLU A 130 -19.70 -5.48 16.72
CA GLU A 130 -20.05 -4.11 16.31
C GLU A 130 -18.93 -3.43 15.47
N GLY A 131 -18.32 -4.19 14.56
CA GLY A 131 -17.27 -3.71 13.66
C GLY A 131 -15.87 -3.63 14.27
N SER A 132 -15.63 -4.22 15.46
CA SER A 132 -14.31 -4.23 16.09
C SER A 132 -13.25 -4.94 15.25
N ILE A 133 -12.40 -4.15 14.58
CA ILE A 133 -11.30 -4.66 13.75
C ILE A 133 -10.30 -5.49 14.56
N LYS A 134 -10.10 -5.14 15.84
CA LYS A 134 -9.25 -5.91 16.75
C LYS A 134 -9.73 -7.36 16.86
N GLU A 135 -11.02 -7.55 17.16
CA GLU A 135 -11.59 -8.90 17.34
C GLU A 135 -11.63 -9.69 16.03
N VAL A 136 -11.86 -9.01 14.90
CA VAL A 136 -11.79 -9.61 13.56
C VAL A 136 -10.38 -10.12 13.25
N LEU A 137 -9.34 -9.34 13.57
CA LEU A 137 -7.95 -9.76 13.40
C LEU A 137 -7.59 -10.92 14.34
N VAL A 138 -8.05 -10.90 15.59
CA VAL A 138 -7.88 -12.01 16.54
C VAL A 138 -8.53 -13.30 16.02
N THR A 139 -9.73 -13.19 15.44
CA THR A 139 -10.41 -14.35 14.83
C THR A 139 -9.62 -14.89 13.64
N MET A 140 -9.09 -14.00 12.81
CA MET A 140 -8.29 -14.38 11.65
C MET A 140 -7.01 -15.14 12.06
N VAL A 141 -6.22 -14.61 13.00
CA VAL A 141 -4.96 -15.25 13.41
C VAL A 141 -5.17 -16.54 14.21
N ASN A 142 -6.34 -16.76 14.80
CA ASN A 142 -6.66 -18.01 15.50
C ASN A 142 -7.33 -19.05 14.59
N ALA A 143 -7.66 -18.70 13.35
CA ALA A 143 -8.30 -19.62 12.42
C ALA A 143 -7.26 -20.61 11.84
N PRO A 144 -7.59 -21.91 11.72
CA PRO A 144 -6.70 -22.89 11.08
C PRO A 144 -6.29 -22.49 9.67
N GLU A 145 -7.20 -21.87 8.91
CA GLU A 145 -6.97 -21.38 7.55
C GLU A 145 -5.80 -20.39 7.45
N PHE A 146 -5.49 -19.66 8.52
CA PHE A 146 -4.36 -18.73 8.57
C PHE A 146 -3.00 -19.44 8.57
N TRP A 147 -2.94 -20.66 9.13
CA TRP A 147 -1.71 -21.40 9.39
C TRP A 147 -1.50 -22.59 8.46
N GLU A 148 -2.33 -22.73 7.43
CA GLU A 148 -2.16 -23.80 6.43
C GLU A 148 -0.84 -23.66 5.67
N LYS A 149 -0.20 -24.79 5.35
CA LYS A 149 1.12 -24.82 4.69
C LYS A 149 1.13 -24.14 3.31
N ASN A 150 0.01 -24.18 2.59
CA ASN A 150 -0.17 -23.56 1.28
C ASN A 150 -0.30 -22.01 1.36
N THR A 151 -0.75 -21.50 2.51
CA THR A 151 -0.99 -20.08 2.79
C THR A 151 0.27 -19.42 3.35
N LEU A 152 0.99 -20.15 4.20
CA LEU A 152 2.21 -19.67 4.82
C LEU A 152 3.24 -19.26 3.74
N ARG A 153 3.59 -17.97 3.71
CA ARG A 153 4.58 -17.38 2.78
C ARG A 153 4.17 -17.45 1.31
N GLU A 154 2.87 -17.53 1.02
CA GLU A 154 2.36 -17.47 -0.35
C GLU A 154 2.50 -16.05 -0.94
N LYS A 155 2.24 -15.03 -0.11
CA LYS A 155 2.18 -13.65 -0.57
C LYS A 155 3.57 -13.06 -0.84
N THR A 156 3.64 -12.24 -1.89
CA THR A 156 4.82 -11.45 -2.22
C THR A 156 4.71 -10.06 -1.63
N LYS A 157 5.79 -9.58 -1.00
CA LYS A 157 5.89 -8.21 -0.49
C LYS A 157 5.74 -7.21 -1.63
N SER A 158 4.92 -6.19 -1.44
CA SER A 158 4.97 -4.97 -2.25
C SER A 158 6.35 -4.30 -2.15
N PRO A 159 6.75 -3.45 -3.11
CA PRO A 159 8.02 -2.71 -3.02
C PRO A 159 8.20 -1.94 -1.72
N PHE A 160 7.14 -1.37 -1.17
CA PHE A 160 7.14 -0.74 0.14
C PHE A 160 7.47 -1.73 1.26
N GLU A 161 6.75 -2.86 1.33
CA GLU A 161 7.01 -3.89 2.34
C GLU A 161 8.43 -4.45 2.22
N LEU A 162 8.93 -4.66 0.99
CA LEU A 162 10.30 -5.11 0.78
C LEU A 162 11.29 -4.08 1.33
N ALA A 163 11.19 -2.82 0.91
CA ALA A 163 12.12 -1.77 1.34
C ALA A 163 12.15 -1.59 2.86
N ILE A 164 10.97 -1.51 3.49
CA ILE A 164 10.87 -1.30 4.93
C ILE A 164 11.29 -2.55 5.71
N SER A 165 10.93 -3.75 5.26
CA SER A 165 11.37 -4.98 5.93
C SER A 165 12.88 -5.18 5.83
N SER A 166 13.50 -4.86 4.69
CA SER A 166 14.96 -4.94 4.52
C SER A 166 15.72 -3.98 5.43
N VAL A 167 15.28 -2.72 5.52
CA VAL A 167 15.88 -1.71 6.41
C VAL A 167 15.77 -2.15 7.87
N ARG A 168 14.61 -2.69 8.27
CA ARG A 168 14.39 -3.21 9.62
C ARG A 168 15.21 -4.46 9.91
N SER A 169 15.30 -5.40 8.97
CA SER A 169 15.98 -6.69 9.18
C SER A 169 17.49 -6.54 9.38
N ILE A 170 18.09 -5.50 8.79
CA ILE A 170 19.52 -5.19 8.96
C ILE A 170 19.79 -4.07 9.99
N ASN A 171 18.77 -3.67 10.77
CA ASN A 171 18.86 -2.58 11.74
C ASN A 171 19.47 -1.28 11.14
N ALA A 172 19.09 -0.94 9.90
CA ALA A 172 19.61 0.22 9.21
C ALA A 172 19.13 1.52 9.84
N LYS A 173 20.04 2.49 10.01
CA LYS A 173 19.70 3.84 10.43
C LYS A 173 19.30 4.68 9.20
N VAL A 174 18.07 5.19 9.21
CA VAL A 174 17.52 6.02 8.15
C VAL A 174 17.69 7.50 8.51
N GLU A 175 18.54 8.20 7.77
CA GLU A 175 18.79 9.65 7.89
C GLU A 175 18.15 10.43 6.73
N ALA A 176 18.08 9.86 5.53
CA ALA A 176 17.41 10.45 4.37
C ALA A 176 16.41 9.46 3.73
N PRO A 177 15.12 9.47 4.15
CA PRO A 177 14.14 8.48 3.70
C PRO A 177 13.77 8.61 2.21
N TYR A 178 14.01 9.77 1.57
CA TYR A 178 13.65 10.00 0.17
C TYR A 178 14.33 9.03 -0.81
N GLN A 179 15.52 8.53 -0.48
CA GLN A 179 16.19 7.55 -1.34
C GLN A 179 15.45 6.21 -1.38
N LEU A 180 14.83 5.81 -0.26
CA LEU A 180 13.96 4.62 -0.24
C LEU A 180 12.73 4.82 -1.12
N TYR A 181 12.16 6.04 -1.16
CA TYR A 181 11.06 6.37 -2.08
C TYR A 181 11.45 6.20 -3.56
N THR A 182 12.65 6.64 -3.94
CA THR A 182 13.17 6.43 -5.30
C THR A 182 13.28 4.94 -5.63
N TRP A 183 13.78 4.12 -4.70
CA TRP A 183 13.88 2.67 -4.90
C TRP A 183 12.52 1.98 -4.98
N MET A 184 11.56 2.35 -4.13
CA MET A 184 10.19 1.84 -4.21
C MET A 184 9.56 2.17 -5.57
N THR A 185 9.80 3.37 -6.10
CA THR A 185 9.33 3.77 -7.43
C THR A 185 9.97 2.93 -8.54
N LYS A 186 11.30 2.69 -8.48
CA LYS A 186 11.99 1.81 -9.45
C LYS A 186 11.48 0.37 -9.43
N MET A 187 11.09 -0.12 -8.27
CA MET A 187 10.48 -1.45 -8.09
C MET A 187 8.99 -1.50 -8.47
N GLY A 188 8.38 -0.38 -8.86
CA GLY A 188 7.02 -0.30 -9.40
C GLY A 188 5.97 0.34 -8.48
N GLN A 189 6.32 0.79 -7.28
CA GLN A 189 5.37 1.42 -6.34
C GLN A 189 5.73 2.87 -6.07
N LYS A 190 5.14 3.77 -6.87
CA LYS A 190 5.22 5.21 -6.61
C LYS A 190 4.17 5.60 -5.56
N ILE A 191 4.63 5.92 -4.35
CA ILE A 191 3.75 6.24 -3.21
C ILE A 191 2.84 7.42 -3.58
N TYR A 192 1.57 7.35 -3.15
CA TYR A 192 0.52 8.34 -3.43
C TYR A 192 0.24 8.63 -4.92
N SER A 193 0.56 7.70 -5.82
CA SER A 193 0.43 7.92 -7.27
C SER A 193 -0.37 6.85 -8.01
N TYR A 194 -1.16 6.03 -7.31
CA TYR A 194 -2.09 5.13 -8.00
C TYR A 194 -3.18 5.95 -8.69
N GLN A 195 -3.44 5.68 -9.96
CA GLN A 195 -4.37 6.48 -10.76
C GLN A 195 -5.82 6.26 -10.31
N ALA A 196 -6.19 5.02 -10.06
CA ALA A 196 -7.53 4.71 -9.58
C ALA A 196 -7.70 5.06 -8.10
N PRO A 197 -8.90 5.47 -7.66
CA PRO A 197 -9.20 5.79 -6.25
C PRO A 197 -9.28 4.54 -5.35
N THR A 198 -8.71 3.42 -5.79
CA THR A 198 -8.71 2.11 -5.11
C THR A 198 -7.39 1.82 -4.38
N GLY A 199 -6.33 2.57 -4.70
CA GLY A 199 -4.97 2.30 -4.20
C GLY A 199 -4.31 1.10 -4.88
N PHE A 200 -3.04 0.85 -4.55
CA PHE A 200 -2.29 -0.26 -5.15
C PHE A 200 -2.86 -1.64 -4.75
N PRO A 201 -2.87 -2.63 -5.67
CA PRO A 201 -3.35 -3.97 -5.38
C PRO A 201 -2.57 -4.72 -4.29
N ASP A 202 -3.28 -5.47 -3.46
CA ASP A 202 -2.70 -6.35 -2.43
C ASP A 202 -2.27 -7.72 -2.96
N LYS A 203 -2.56 -8.03 -4.24
CA LYS A 203 -2.22 -9.31 -4.87
C LYS A 203 -0.74 -9.38 -5.24
N GLY A 204 -0.09 -10.50 -4.93
CA GLY A 204 1.33 -10.72 -5.19
C GLY A 204 1.70 -10.68 -6.67
N GLN A 205 0.81 -11.18 -7.55
CA GLN A 205 1.02 -11.19 -9.00
C GLN A 205 1.26 -9.79 -9.59
N TYR A 206 0.58 -8.77 -9.05
CA TYR A 206 0.77 -7.37 -9.48
C TYR A 206 2.21 -6.89 -9.28
N TRP A 207 2.90 -7.45 -8.28
CA TRP A 207 4.24 -7.04 -7.87
C TRP A 207 5.36 -7.87 -8.52
N ILE A 208 5.03 -8.93 -9.24
CA ILE A 208 5.98 -9.85 -9.87
C ILE A 208 5.96 -9.62 -11.38
N ASN A 209 7.03 -9.05 -11.91
CA ASN A 209 7.37 -9.08 -13.32
C ASN A 209 8.90 -9.09 -13.48
N THR A 210 9.39 -9.40 -14.67
CA THR A 210 10.83 -9.58 -14.93
C THR A 210 11.65 -8.35 -14.53
N GLY A 211 11.14 -7.15 -14.80
CA GLY A 211 11.79 -5.88 -14.42
C GLY A 211 11.72 -5.57 -12.93
N SER A 212 10.63 -5.93 -12.24
CA SER A 212 10.47 -5.70 -10.80
C SER A 212 11.39 -6.61 -9.99
N LEU A 213 11.50 -7.89 -10.34
CA LEU A 213 12.39 -8.85 -9.67
C LEU A 213 13.85 -8.39 -9.70
N LEU A 214 14.27 -7.85 -10.84
CA LEU A 214 15.61 -7.34 -11.02
C LEU A 214 15.89 -6.10 -10.18
N ASN A 215 14.99 -5.12 -10.21
CA ASN A 215 15.11 -3.92 -9.37
C ASN A 215 15.11 -4.25 -7.88
N ARG A 216 14.42 -5.31 -7.46
CA ARG A 216 14.43 -5.81 -6.08
C ARG A 216 15.77 -6.43 -5.70
N MET A 217 16.40 -7.18 -6.61
CA MET A 217 17.76 -7.70 -6.41
C MET A 217 18.79 -6.57 -6.34
N ASN A 218 18.70 -5.60 -7.25
CA ASN A 218 19.55 -4.40 -7.25
C ASN A 218 19.35 -3.55 -5.98
N PHE A 219 18.13 -3.46 -5.47
CA PHE A 219 17.85 -2.81 -4.19
C PHE A 219 18.57 -3.51 -3.03
N GLY A 220 18.48 -4.84 -2.95
CA GLY A 220 19.18 -5.63 -1.91
C GLY A 220 20.68 -5.39 -1.92
N LEU A 221 21.31 -5.49 -3.10
CA LEU A 221 22.74 -5.23 -3.28
C LEU A 221 23.13 -3.79 -2.94
N ALA A 222 22.36 -2.80 -3.39
CA ALA A 222 22.64 -1.39 -3.10
C ALA A 222 22.49 -1.07 -1.61
N LEU A 223 21.48 -1.64 -0.94
CA LEU A 223 21.25 -1.46 0.48
C LEU A 223 22.39 -2.08 1.30
N ALA A 224 22.70 -3.36 1.06
CA ALA A 224 23.71 -4.10 1.82
C ALA A 224 25.15 -3.59 1.59
N SER A 225 25.42 -2.95 0.46
CA SER A 225 26.71 -2.30 0.19
C SER A 225 26.80 -0.86 0.71
N GLY A 226 25.75 -0.34 1.36
CA GLY A 226 25.72 1.03 1.87
C GLY A 226 25.70 2.09 0.77
N ARG A 227 25.24 1.73 -0.44
CA ARG A 227 25.22 2.62 -1.62
C ARG A 227 23.95 3.47 -1.72
N ILE A 228 23.01 3.33 -0.78
CA ILE A 228 21.80 4.16 -0.73
C ILE A 228 22.08 5.37 0.17
N PRO A 229 22.15 6.60 -0.38
CA PRO A 229 22.50 7.78 0.41
C PRO A 229 21.54 8.00 1.59
N GLY A 230 22.11 8.35 2.74
CA GLY A 230 21.35 8.58 3.98
C GLY A 230 20.75 7.32 4.61
N ILE A 231 21.17 6.13 4.17
CA ILE A 231 20.92 4.88 4.88
C ILE A 231 22.26 4.36 5.39
N ARG A 232 22.43 4.29 6.70
CA ARG A 232 23.63 3.76 7.34
C ARG A 232 23.37 2.36 7.85
N ILE A 233 24.34 1.47 7.64
CA ILE A 233 24.26 0.06 7.99
C ILE A 233 25.59 -0.40 8.56
N ASP A 234 25.52 -1.34 9.49
CA ASP A 234 26.66 -2.06 10.04
C ASP A 234 26.28 -3.54 10.05
N LEU A 235 26.76 -4.29 9.03
CA LEU A 235 26.37 -5.68 8.88
C LEU A 235 26.99 -6.56 9.98
N LEU A 236 28.20 -6.23 10.43
CA LEU A 236 28.89 -6.97 11.49
C LEU A 236 28.18 -6.81 12.83
N ALA A 237 27.65 -5.61 13.14
CA ALA A 237 26.89 -5.39 14.38
C ALA A 237 25.69 -6.34 14.52
N ILE A 238 25.05 -6.73 13.42
CA ILE A 238 23.91 -7.68 13.43
C ILE A 238 24.38 -9.08 13.81
N ASN A 239 25.61 -9.44 13.44
CA ASN A 239 26.26 -10.71 13.81
C ASN A 239 27.13 -10.55 15.07
N GLN A 240 26.78 -9.65 16.00
CA GLN A 240 27.52 -9.43 17.25
C GLN A 240 29.01 -9.10 17.04
N ASN A 241 29.33 -8.44 15.93
CA ASN A 241 30.69 -8.12 15.47
C ASN A 241 31.57 -9.34 15.20
N HIS A 242 30.97 -10.51 14.99
CA HIS A 242 31.67 -11.70 14.55
C HIS A 242 31.79 -11.71 13.01
N GLU A 243 33.02 -11.76 12.50
CA GLU A 243 33.28 -11.85 11.07
C GLU A 243 33.14 -13.30 10.59
N PRO A 244 32.29 -13.59 9.59
CA PRO A 244 32.17 -14.94 9.04
C PRO A 244 33.46 -15.43 8.38
N GLU A 245 33.75 -16.72 8.50
CA GLU A 245 35.00 -17.31 7.99
C GLU A 245 35.03 -17.43 6.46
N SER A 246 33.87 -17.42 5.81
CA SER A 246 33.73 -17.54 4.35
C SER A 246 32.40 -16.95 3.85
N ALA A 247 32.26 -16.83 2.53
CA ALA A 247 30.99 -16.43 1.91
C ALA A 247 29.85 -17.43 2.17
N GLU A 248 30.16 -18.72 2.24
CA GLU A 248 29.18 -19.76 2.56
C GLU A 248 28.75 -19.69 4.04
N ASP A 249 29.70 -19.43 4.93
CA ASP A 249 29.41 -19.24 6.35
C ASP A 249 28.58 -17.96 6.58
N ALA A 250 28.94 -16.87 5.91
CA ALA A 250 28.14 -15.65 5.88
C ALA A 250 26.71 -15.93 5.37
N LEU A 251 26.55 -16.70 4.29
CA LEU A 251 25.24 -17.03 3.74
C LEU A 251 24.38 -17.81 4.74
N LYS A 252 24.96 -18.80 5.43
CA LYS A 252 24.26 -19.56 6.48
C LYS A 252 23.85 -18.67 7.65
N THR A 253 24.77 -17.86 8.15
CA THR A 253 24.56 -17.01 9.33
C THR A 253 23.54 -15.92 9.05
N TYR A 254 23.72 -15.14 7.98
CA TYR A 254 22.80 -14.04 7.65
C TYR A 254 21.45 -14.53 7.13
N SER A 255 21.36 -15.70 6.49
CA SER A 255 20.04 -16.25 6.13
C SER A 255 19.20 -16.53 7.38
N ARG A 256 19.80 -17.06 8.45
CA ARG A 256 19.11 -17.30 9.72
C ARG A 256 18.77 -16.00 10.45
N LEU A 257 19.68 -15.01 10.44
CA LEU A 257 19.43 -13.70 11.07
C LEU A 257 18.29 -12.94 10.38
N LEU A 258 18.25 -12.95 9.04
CA LEU A 258 17.26 -12.21 8.26
C LEU A 258 15.93 -12.94 8.13
N MET A 259 15.92 -14.27 8.35
CA MET A 259 14.74 -15.12 8.20
C MET A 259 14.67 -16.19 9.33
N PRO A 260 14.53 -15.78 10.61
CA PRO A 260 14.73 -16.65 11.77
C PRO A 260 13.73 -17.82 11.89
N GLU A 261 12.53 -17.69 11.36
CA GLU A 261 11.50 -18.75 11.41
C GLU A 261 11.47 -19.64 10.16
N ARG A 262 12.45 -19.50 9.26
CA ARG A 262 12.45 -20.18 7.96
C ARG A 262 13.46 -21.33 7.94
N ASP A 263 13.05 -22.43 7.30
CA ASP A 263 14.00 -23.42 6.81
C ASP A 263 14.75 -22.80 5.63
N VAL A 264 16.02 -22.47 5.88
CA VAL A 264 16.90 -21.78 4.94
C VAL A 264 17.75 -22.75 4.12
N GLU A 265 17.68 -24.07 4.34
CA GLU A 265 18.57 -25.02 3.66
C GLU A 265 18.40 -24.99 2.15
N GLN A 266 17.15 -25.01 1.67
CA GLN A 266 16.85 -24.91 0.25
C GLN A 266 17.26 -23.55 -0.33
N THR A 267 17.06 -22.47 0.43
CA THR A 267 17.46 -21.12 0.02
C THR A 267 18.98 -21.03 -0.12
N ILE A 268 19.73 -21.50 0.87
CA ILE A 268 21.19 -21.52 0.86
C ILE A 268 21.66 -22.31 -0.37
N LYS A 269 21.13 -23.52 -0.59
CA LYS A 269 21.48 -24.35 -1.76
C LYS A 269 21.22 -23.64 -3.10
N ARG A 270 20.15 -22.84 -3.20
CA ARG A 270 19.83 -22.04 -4.40
C ARG A 270 20.75 -20.83 -4.58
N LEU A 271 21.18 -20.20 -3.48
CA LEU A 271 21.98 -18.98 -3.50
C LEU A 271 23.49 -19.25 -3.59
N THR A 272 23.98 -20.40 -3.12
CA THR A 272 25.41 -20.76 -3.16
C THR A 272 26.04 -20.59 -4.54
N PRO A 273 25.45 -21.04 -5.67
CA PRO A 273 26.02 -20.82 -6.99
C PRO A 273 26.17 -19.34 -7.36
N MET A 274 25.28 -18.47 -6.85
CA MET A 274 25.31 -17.03 -7.14
C MET A 274 26.44 -16.31 -6.41
N LEU A 275 26.93 -16.85 -5.30
CA LEU A 275 28.08 -16.29 -4.58
C LEU A 275 29.38 -16.40 -5.38
N ASN A 276 29.48 -17.44 -6.20
CA ASN A 276 30.68 -17.74 -6.97
C ASN A 276 30.69 -17.10 -8.37
N ASP A 277 29.70 -16.26 -8.69
CA ASP A 277 29.63 -15.55 -9.96
C ASP A 277 30.21 -14.12 -9.82
N PRO A 278 31.47 -13.88 -10.24
CA PRO A 278 32.10 -12.57 -10.13
C PRO A 278 31.46 -11.52 -11.04
N GLU A 279 30.66 -11.92 -12.03
CA GLU A 279 29.94 -11.02 -12.93
C GLU A 279 28.46 -10.86 -12.56
N LEU A 280 28.02 -11.36 -11.41
CA LEU A 280 26.61 -11.33 -11.03
C LEU A 280 25.98 -9.94 -11.18
N VAL A 281 26.65 -8.89 -10.69
CA VAL A 281 26.16 -7.52 -10.79
C VAL A 281 26.04 -7.06 -12.24
N LYS A 282 27.04 -7.36 -13.08
CA LYS A 282 27.00 -7.02 -14.51
C LYS A 282 25.89 -7.79 -15.24
N LYS A 283 25.75 -9.08 -14.97
CA LYS A 283 24.72 -9.94 -15.58
C LYS A 283 23.31 -9.50 -15.19
N VAL A 284 23.12 -9.09 -13.93
CA VAL A 284 21.89 -8.49 -13.44
C VAL A 284 21.62 -7.17 -14.18
N ASP A 285 22.61 -6.29 -14.31
CA ASP A 285 22.43 -5.02 -15.04
C ASP A 285 22.22 -5.19 -16.56
N GLU A 286 22.87 -6.17 -17.20
CA GLU A 286 22.68 -6.51 -18.62
C GLU A 286 21.29 -7.11 -18.88
N ALA A 287 20.77 -7.93 -17.95
CA ALA A 287 19.39 -8.40 -18.00
C ALA A 287 18.39 -7.24 -17.87
N ALA A 288 18.76 -6.17 -17.15
CA ALA A 288 17.94 -4.95 -17.03
C ALA A 288 17.81 -4.24 -18.36
N GLY A 289 18.93 -4.07 -19.07
CA GLY A 289 18.97 -3.36 -20.36
C GLY A 289 18.19 -4.06 -21.48
N LYS A 290 17.92 -5.36 -21.34
CA LYS A 290 17.12 -6.16 -22.29
C LYS A 290 15.63 -6.19 -21.98
N THR A 291 15.23 -5.79 -20.78
CA THR A 291 13.83 -5.83 -20.36
C THR A 291 13.22 -4.45 -20.62
N GLU A 292 12.47 -4.29 -21.72
CA GLU A 292 11.69 -3.07 -21.94
C GLU A 292 10.82 -2.78 -20.72
N VAL A 293 10.80 -1.52 -20.28
CA VAL A 293 10.00 -1.04 -19.16
C VAL A 293 8.54 -1.35 -19.46
N ALA A 294 8.04 -2.44 -18.89
CA ALA A 294 6.74 -3.00 -19.21
C ALA A 294 5.64 -2.02 -18.81
N LYS A 295 5.07 -1.34 -19.81
CA LYS A 295 3.74 -0.70 -19.77
C LYS A 295 2.60 -1.70 -19.56
N ALA A 296 2.89 -2.98 -19.30
CA ALA A 296 1.92 -4.07 -19.32
C ALA A 296 1.05 -4.18 -18.05
N ALA A 297 1.49 -3.68 -16.89
CA ALA A 297 0.71 -3.79 -15.65
C ALA A 297 -0.47 -2.79 -15.54
N MET A 298 -0.72 -1.99 -16.58
CA MET A 298 -1.89 -1.10 -16.68
C MET A 298 -3.02 -1.68 -17.53
N LYS A 299 -2.78 -2.75 -18.32
CA LYS A 299 -3.80 -3.33 -19.20
C LYS A 299 -4.72 -4.34 -18.50
N ASP A 300 -4.19 -5.13 -17.56
CA ASP A 300 -5.00 -6.17 -16.90
C ASP A 300 -6.05 -5.60 -15.92
N ASP A 301 -5.96 -4.31 -15.57
CA ASP A 301 -6.99 -3.57 -14.82
C ASP A 301 -8.01 -2.86 -15.75
N GLU A 302 -7.72 -2.68 -17.05
CA GLU A 302 -8.71 -2.11 -18.01
C GLU A 302 -9.84 -3.11 -18.30
N ASP A 303 -9.54 -4.40 -18.38
CA ASP A 303 -10.53 -5.45 -18.68
C ASP A 303 -11.51 -5.74 -17.53
N MET A 304 -11.31 -5.15 -16.35
CA MET A 304 -12.26 -5.17 -15.23
C MET A 304 -13.01 -3.84 -15.04
N ILE A 305 -12.79 -2.86 -15.92
CA ILE A 305 -13.36 -1.50 -15.84
C ILE A 305 -13.85 -1.07 -17.23
N GLU A 306 -14.59 -1.92 -17.95
CA GLU A 306 -15.22 -1.50 -19.23
C GLU A 306 -16.62 -0.88 -19.06
N ASP A 307 -17.19 -0.81 -17.85
CA ASP A 307 -18.51 -0.20 -17.61
C ASP A 307 -18.44 1.00 -16.65
N GLY A 308 -17.80 2.08 -17.10
CA GLY A 308 -17.65 3.29 -16.30
C GLY A 308 -17.27 4.55 -17.06
N LYS A 309 -17.76 4.75 -18.29
CA LYS A 309 -17.59 6.03 -19.01
C LYS A 309 -18.45 7.12 -18.34
N MET A 310 -17.84 7.90 -17.45
CA MET A 310 -18.33 9.24 -17.09
C MET A 310 -17.67 10.27 -18.02
N MET A 311 -18.52 11.04 -18.70
CA MET A 311 -18.16 12.15 -19.57
C MET A 311 -17.51 13.28 -18.77
N ASP A 312 -16.39 13.81 -19.26
CA ASP A 312 -15.89 15.14 -18.87
C ASP A 312 -15.46 15.90 -20.14
N ASP A 313 -16.39 16.73 -20.63
CA ASP A 313 -16.16 17.75 -21.64
C ASP A 313 -15.77 19.02 -20.90
N THR A 314 -14.50 19.43 -20.98
CA THR A 314 -14.08 20.85 -21.07
C THR A 314 -12.56 20.97 -21.21
N GLN A 315 -12.08 21.17 -22.44
CA GLN A 315 -10.77 21.80 -22.70
C GLN A 315 -10.93 23.30 -22.90
N PRO A 316 -9.91 24.09 -22.52
CA PRO A 316 -9.50 25.18 -23.39
C PRO A 316 -8.00 25.11 -23.76
N LYS A 317 -7.78 25.22 -25.07
CA LYS A 317 -6.51 25.35 -25.78
C LYS A 317 -5.68 26.54 -25.24
N LYS A 318 -4.36 26.37 -25.08
CA LYS A 318 -3.39 27.48 -25.07
C LYS A 318 -2.25 27.25 -26.06
N LYS A 319 -1.96 28.35 -26.77
CA LYS A 319 -1.09 28.52 -27.94
C LYS A 319 0.40 28.48 -27.59
N ALA A 320 1.19 28.10 -28.59
CA ALA A 320 2.64 28.20 -28.66
C ALA A 320 3.15 29.65 -28.66
N GLY A 321 4.36 29.86 -28.16
CA GLY A 321 5.16 31.08 -28.44
C GLY A 321 6.36 31.33 -27.51
N ALA A 322 7.56 31.24 -28.10
CA ALA A 322 8.81 31.99 -27.82
C ALA A 322 9.89 31.47 -26.82
N ASN A 323 10.98 31.01 -27.45
CA ASN A 323 12.42 31.01 -27.12
C ASN A 323 12.94 31.76 -25.87
N VAL A 324 13.94 31.17 -25.18
CA VAL A 324 15.29 31.75 -24.92
C VAL A 324 16.34 30.66 -24.54
N SER A 325 17.39 30.57 -25.37
CA SER A 325 18.84 30.38 -25.12
C SER A 325 19.45 29.30 -24.20
N LYS A 326 20.19 28.39 -24.86
CA LYS A 326 21.59 27.91 -24.70
C LYS A 326 22.25 27.72 -23.31
N ASN A 327 23.02 26.62 -23.28
CA ASN A 327 24.23 26.32 -22.52
C ASN A 327 24.07 25.87 -21.06
N SER A 328 24.08 24.55 -20.86
CA SER A 328 25.09 23.94 -19.97
C SER A 328 25.25 22.46 -20.31
N ASN A 329 26.49 22.09 -20.59
CA ASN A 329 26.93 20.73 -20.90
C ASN A 329 27.24 20.04 -19.56
N PRO A 330 26.55 18.96 -19.13
CA PRO A 330 26.96 18.25 -17.93
C PRO A 330 28.21 17.42 -18.26
N LYS A 331 29.31 17.77 -17.60
CA LYS A 331 30.57 17.01 -17.64
C LYS A 331 30.30 15.53 -17.36
N LYS A 332 30.95 14.68 -18.15
CA LYS A 332 31.17 13.27 -17.83
C LYS A 332 31.93 13.18 -16.50
N ASP A 333 31.23 12.93 -15.41
CA ASP A 333 31.87 12.51 -14.16
C ASP A 333 32.38 11.08 -14.37
N LYS A 334 33.71 10.96 -14.41
CA LYS A 334 34.41 9.68 -14.37
C LYS A 334 33.97 8.96 -13.09
N ALA A 335 33.54 7.71 -13.24
CA ALA A 335 33.25 6.79 -12.16
C ALA A 335 34.40 6.79 -11.13
N GLY A 336 34.17 7.45 -10.00
CA GLY A 336 35.04 7.35 -8.85
C GLY A 336 34.99 5.92 -8.33
N GLN A 337 36.15 5.31 -8.07
CA GLN A 337 36.22 4.07 -7.31
C GLN A 337 35.64 4.34 -5.91
N LEU A 338 34.52 3.69 -5.63
CA LEU A 338 33.70 3.91 -4.43
C LEU A 338 34.21 3.03 -3.28
N GLN A 339 34.64 3.67 -2.20
CA GLN A 339 35.06 3.01 -0.96
C GLN A 339 33.83 2.52 -0.19
N TYR A 340 33.89 1.28 0.31
CA TYR A 340 32.88 0.69 1.18
C TYR A 340 32.83 1.40 2.53
N ALA A 341 31.65 1.45 3.16
CA ALA A 341 31.53 1.94 4.53
C ALA A 341 32.33 1.01 5.48
N ALA A 342 33.07 1.61 6.42
CA ALA A 342 33.82 0.86 7.44
C ALA A 342 32.87 -0.11 8.18
N GLY A 343 33.17 -1.41 8.14
CA GLY A 343 32.33 -2.48 8.70
C GLY A 343 31.61 -3.36 7.66
N ASN A 344 31.56 -2.94 6.38
CA ASN A 344 30.92 -3.71 5.32
C ASN A 344 31.96 -4.23 4.32
N ASN A 345 32.48 -5.43 4.54
CA ASN A 345 33.34 -6.10 3.55
C ASN A 345 32.53 -6.40 2.27
N SER A 346 33.17 -6.31 1.10
CA SER A 346 32.53 -6.54 -0.22
C SER A 346 31.83 -7.89 -0.30
N MET A 347 32.44 -8.93 0.29
CA MET A 347 31.87 -10.28 0.35
C MET A 347 30.56 -10.29 1.15
N LEU A 348 30.58 -9.70 2.35
CA LEU A 348 29.43 -9.70 3.25
C LEU A 348 28.26 -8.89 2.67
N ALA A 349 28.54 -7.72 2.10
CA ALA A 349 27.55 -6.90 1.42
C ALA A 349 26.90 -7.63 0.24
N GLN A 350 27.68 -8.40 -0.53
CA GLN A 350 27.16 -9.19 -1.64
C GLN A 350 26.26 -10.32 -1.15
N VAL A 351 26.68 -11.08 -0.13
CA VAL A 351 25.90 -12.16 0.47
C VAL A 351 24.56 -11.63 0.99
N VAL A 352 24.58 -10.59 1.83
CA VAL A 352 23.37 -10.00 2.42
C VAL A 352 22.47 -9.41 1.33
N GLY A 353 23.04 -8.76 0.32
CA GLY A 353 22.28 -8.22 -0.80
C GLY A 353 21.57 -9.28 -1.63
N ILE A 354 22.23 -10.43 -1.87
CA ILE A 354 21.62 -11.59 -2.54
C ILE A 354 20.50 -12.20 -1.69
N ILE A 355 20.67 -12.31 -0.37
CA ILE A 355 19.61 -12.80 0.53
C ILE A 355 18.39 -11.88 0.44
N ILE A 356 18.58 -10.56 0.55
CA ILE A 356 17.47 -9.59 0.46
C ILE A 356 16.80 -9.65 -0.93
N GLY A 357 17.59 -9.84 -1.98
CA GLY A 357 17.09 -10.01 -3.34
C GLY A 357 16.41 -11.35 -3.63
N SER A 358 16.55 -12.35 -2.76
CA SER A 358 16.04 -13.70 -3.00
C SER A 358 14.51 -13.76 -3.04
N PRO A 359 13.90 -14.65 -3.86
CA PRO A 359 12.45 -14.88 -3.86
C PRO A 359 11.92 -15.22 -2.47
N GLU A 360 12.69 -15.96 -1.68
CA GLU A 360 12.32 -16.33 -0.33
C GLU A 360 12.20 -15.09 0.54
N PHE A 361 13.21 -14.23 0.65
CA PHE A 361 13.10 -12.99 1.44
C PHE A 361 11.95 -12.09 0.99
N GLN A 362 11.64 -12.08 -0.30
CA GLN A 362 10.54 -11.29 -0.86
C GLN A 362 9.14 -11.82 -0.51
N ARG A 363 9.00 -13.04 -0.01
CA ARG A 363 7.72 -13.58 0.50
C ARG A 363 7.42 -13.04 1.89
N LYS A 364 6.14 -12.82 2.18
CA LYS A 364 5.63 -12.32 3.45
C LYS A 364 5.72 -13.38 4.55
#